data_AF-L1KHM9-F1
#
_entry.id   AF-L1KHM9-F1
#
_cell.length_a   1.000
_cell.length_b   1.000
_cell.length_c   1.000
_cell.angle_alpha   90.00
_cell.angle_beta   90.00
_cell.angle_gamma   90.00
#
_symmetry.space_group_name_H-M   'P 1'
#
loop_
_entity.id
_entity.type
_entity.pdbx_description
1 polymer ?
#
loop_
_entity_poly.entity_id
_entity_poly.type
_entity_poly.pdbx_seq_one_letter_code
_entity_poly.pdbx_strand_id
1 'polypeptide(L)'
;MVGGGFDAEAASIHYENGAGATGKAYTKQVNAYDVLGRPTSTSLVLPSDDPLVTSEAIAATTTYETTYRLDGTVNTAKEPAAGGLAAETLTHRYNSAGLPSELSGASGYLLAADYTALGQVAQLQLGTSSASGTKRVFLTNTYEKGTGRLTEAAVDDQTRGPVQDLTYSYDQAGNVTAATDSAIVGTGTDNQCFAYDAYRRLTEAWTPKTADCSTSGRTKANLGGPAPYWTSYTYTASGQRKTEKRNTGTPVTRTYCYDTARPHALTATTTTGTCTGLTEQYRYDDTGNAEHRVKSVESTATQTLDWNAEGKLTRLTDDEAATATSYLYDADGELLIRRDNATDGETVLYLGATEVHLKTGKKWANRYYSVAGATVALRTNESGVEKLSFLASDPTAPARSPSPATPTRP
;
A
#
# COMPACT_ATOMS: atom_id res chain seq x y z
N MET A 1 22.85 -36.11 21.72
CA MET A 1 22.00 -35.08 22.37
C MET A 1 20.71 -35.05 21.57
N VAL A 2 19.68 -35.82 21.95
CA VAL A 2 18.53 -35.34 22.76
C VAL A 2 18.20 -33.92 22.31
N GLY A 3 17.29 -33.72 21.36
CA GLY A 3 15.87 -34.00 21.52
C GLY A 3 15.21 -32.77 22.14
N GLY A 4 15.09 -31.70 21.36
CA GLY A 4 14.23 -30.57 21.64
C GLY A 4 13.32 -30.43 20.43
N GLY A 5 12.09 -30.93 20.54
CA GLY A 5 11.06 -30.61 19.56
C GLY A 5 10.88 -29.10 19.60
N PHE A 6 11.06 -28.44 18.46
CA PHE A 6 10.53 -27.10 18.32
C PHE A 6 9.01 -27.27 18.33
N ASP A 7 8.37 -26.95 19.46
CA ASP A 7 6.91 -26.77 19.56
C ASP A 7 6.52 -25.48 18.82
N ALA A 8 6.81 -25.46 17.52
CA ALA A 8 6.33 -24.42 16.62
C ALA A 8 4.94 -24.84 16.11
N GLU A 9 4.00 -23.90 16.11
CA GLU A 9 2.63 -24.12 15.69
C GLU A 9 2.62 -24.69 14.26
N ALA A 10 2.18 -25.94 14.12
CA ALA A 10 2.28 -26.68 12.87
C ALA A 10 1.25 -26.19 11.83
N ALA A 11 0.13 -25.63 12.29
CA ALA A 11 -0.92 -25.09 11.43
C ALA A 11 -1.80 -24.06 12.18
N SER A 12 -2.26 -23.05 11.45
CA SER A 12 -3.30 -22.11 11.89
C SER A 12 -4.49 -22.19 10.92
N ILE A 13 -5.70 -22.26 11.46
CA ILE A 13 -6.92 -22.54 10.68
C ILE A 13 -7.97 -21.48 10.97
N HIS A 14 -8.46 -20.82 9.93
CA HIS A 14 -9.64 -19.98 9.98
C HIS A 14 -10.84 -20.72 9.40
N TYR A 15 -12.00 -20.59 10.04
CA TYR A 15 -13.26 -21.17 9.56
C TYR A 15 -14.26 -20.09 9.18
N GLU A 16 -14.54 -19.98 7.88
CA GLU A 16 -15.70 -19.22 7.41
C GLU A 16 -16.98 -20.04 7.74
N ASN A 17 -17.98 -19.38 8.34
CA ASN A 17 -19.21 -20.00 8.87
C ASN A 17 -18.99 -21.00 10.03
N GLY A 18 -17.88 -20.87 10.76
CA GLY A 18 -17.58 -21.69 11.95
C GLY A 18 -17.12 -23.12 11.63
N ALA A 19 -16.63 -23.86 12.62
CA ALA A 19 -16.02 -25.20 12.43
C ALA A 19 -17.02 -26.36 12.21
N GLY A 20 -18.26 -26.05 11.86
CA GLY A 20 -19.33 -27.04 11.68
C GLY A 20 -19.33 -27.71 10.30
N ALA A 21 -20.36 -28.51 10.00
CA ALA A 21 -20.49 -29.24 8.73
C ALA A 21 -20.58 -28.35 7.47
N THR A 22 -20.96 -27.08 7.63
CA THR A 22 -21.00 -26.06 6.58
C THR A 22 -19.77 -25.14 6.59
N GLY A 23 -18.82 -25.41 7.49
CA GLY A 23 -17.63 -24.62 7.71
C GLY A 23 -16.62 -24.79 6.58
N LYS A 24 -16.03 -23.68 6.16
CA LYS A 24 -14.95 -23.66 5.17
C LYS A 24 -13.62 -23.35 5.84
N ALA A 25 -12.71 -24.31 5.82
CA ALA A 25 -11.41 -24.20 6.48
C ALA A 25 -10.36 -23.61 5.54
N TYR A 26 -9.73 -22.53 5.97
CA TYR A 26 -8.57 -21.90 5.33
C TYR A 26 -7.38 -22.12 6.26
N THR A 27 -6.40 -22.93 5.82
CA THR A 27 -5.32 -23.41 6.69
C THR A 27 -3.97 -22.92 6.19
N LYS A 28 -3.21 -22.24 7.05
CA LYS A 28 -1.77 -22.06 6.86
C LYS A 28 -1.06 -23.15 7.67
N GLN A 29 -0.02 -23.77 7.12
CA GLN A 29 0.74 -24.79 7.83
C GLN A 29 2.21 -24.76 7.47
N VAL A 30 3.05 -25.18 8.41
CA VAL A 30 4.48 -25.42 8.16
C VAL A 30 4.69 -26.90 7.86
N ASN A 31 5.22 -27.19 6.68
CA ASN A 31 5.44 -28.57 6.23
C ASN A 31 6.83 -29.08 6.64
N ALA A 32 7.82 -28.19 6.73
CA ALA A 32 9.19 -28.55 7.03
C ALA A 32 9.96 -27.39 7.67
N TYR A 33 10.95 -27.75 8.49
CA TYR A 33 11.91 -26.84 9.10
C TYR A 33 13.34 -27.27 8.77
N ASP A 34 14.28 -26.33 8.81
CA ASP A 34 15.71 -26.67 8.83
C ASP A 34 16.21 -26.99 10.25
N VAL A 35 17.51 -27.32 10.37
CA VAL A 35 18.16 -27.69 11.64
C VAL A 35 18.19 -26.56 12.68
N LEU A 36 17.92 -25.32 12.28
CA LEU A 36 17.82 -24.15 13.17
C LEU A 36 16.36 -23.80 13.51
N GLY A 37 15.39 -24.64 13.11
CA GLY A 37 13.98 -24.43 13.39
C GLY A 37 13.32 -23.37 12.51
N ARG A 38 13.91 -23.01 11.37
CA ARG A 38 13.32 -22.04 10.43
C ARG A 38 12.44 -22.77 9.40
N PRO A 39 11.21 -22.30 9.11
CA PRO A 39 10.35 -22.91 8.11
C PRO A 39 10.99 -22.95 6.72
N THR A 40 11.21 -24.14 6.14
CA THR A 40 11.72 -24.29 4.77
C THR A 40 10.62 -24.60 3.77
N SER A 41 9.45 -25.02 4.24
CA SER A 41 8.26 -25.17 3.42
C SER A 41 7.01 -24.84 4.23
N THR A 42 6.12 -24.04 3.65
CA THR A 42 4.81 -23.71 4.20
C THR A 42 3.74 -23.88 3.12
N SER A 43 2.50 -24.13 3.53
CA SER A 43 1.37 -24.23 2.60
C SER A 43 0.19 -23.40 3.05
N LEU A 44 -0.54 -22.86 2.08
CA LEU A 44 -1.91 -22.38 2.23
C LEU A 44 -2.85 -23.42 1.59
N VAL A 45 -3.83 -23.88 2.37
CA VAL A 45 -4.87 -24.81 1.92
C VAL A 45 -6.22 -24.08 1.92
N LEU A 46 -6.83 -24.00 0.75
CA LEU A 46 -8.18 -23.47 0.56
C LEU A 46 -9.17 -24.63 0.45
N PRO A 47 -10.46 -24.42 0.80
CA PRO A 47 -11.53 -25.37 0.52
C PRO A 47 -11.56 -25.75 -0.96
N SER A 48 -11.74 -27.03 -1.28
CA SER A 48 -11.77 -27.51 -2.67
C SER A 48 -12.94 -26.96 -3.49
N ASP A 49 -14.00 -26.51 -2.81
CA ASP A 49 -15.19 -25.88 -3.38
C ASP A 49 -15.12 -24.34 -3.36
N ASP A 50 -13.99 -23.73 -2.98
CA ASP A 50 -13.80 -22.29 -3.09
C ASP A 50 -13.75 -21.89 -4.57
N PRO A 51 -14.45 -20.81 -4.99
CA PRO A 51 -14.46 -20.34 -6.37
C PRO A 51 -13.07 -20.14 -6.99
N LEU A 52 -12.07 -19.74 -6.20
CA LEU A 52 -10.69 -19.58 -6.66
C LEU A 52 -10.05 -20.92 -7.04
N VAL A 53 -10.41 -22.00 -6.33
CA VAL A 53 -9.94 -23.36 -6.60
C VAL A 53 -10.70 -23.97 -7.77
N THR A 54 -12.02 -23.90 -7.76
CA THR A 54 -12.86 -24.51 -8.81
C THR A 54 -12.70 -23.82 -10.18
N SER A 55 -12.27 -22.55 -10.20
CA SER A 55 -11.94 -21.82 -11.43
C SER A 55 -10.49 -22.03 -11.90
N GLU A 56 -9.71 -22.81 -11.15
CA GLU A 56 -8.27 -23.04 -11.37
C GLU A 56 -7.46 -21.73 -11.34
N ALA A 57 -7.94 -20.71 -10.62
CA ALA A 57 -7.15 -19.50 -10.35
C ALA A 57 -5.99 -19.82 -9.40
N ILE A 58 -6.19 -20.77 -8.49
CA ILE A 58 -5.15 -21.30 -7.60
C ILE A 58 -5.39 -22.80 -7.36
N ALA A 59 -4.34 -23.54 -7.03
CA ALA A 59 -4.48 -24.91 -6.55
C ALA A 59 -5.06 -24.92 -5.12
N ALA A 60 -5.81 -25.97 -4.77
CA ALA A 60 -6.37 -26.14 -3.43
C ALA A 60 -5.30 -26.09 -2.33
N THR A 61 -4.12 -26.67 -2.61
CA THR A 61 -2.94 -26.56 -1.76
C THR A 61 -1.86 -25.83 -2.53
N THR A 62 -1.38 -24.74 -1.94
CA THR A 62 -0.35 -23.90 -2.50
C THR A 62 0.85 -23.90 -1.58
N THR A 63 2.04 -24.22 -2.09
CA THR A 63 3.24 -24.42 -1.27
C THR A 63 4.33 -23.41 -1.62
N TYR A 64 4.90 -22.82 -0.58
CA TYR A 64 6.09 -21.99 -0.62
C TYR A 64 7.28 -22.79 -0.12
N GLU A 65 8.45 -22.49 -0.65
CA GLU A 65 9.72 -23.05 -0.15
C GLU A 65 10.70 -21.91 0.10
N THR A 66 11.47 -21.99 1.19
CA THR A 66 12.52 -21.02 1.52
C THR A 66 13.79 -21.75 1.89
N THR A 67 14.92 -21.29 1.35
CA THR A 67 16.24 -21.68 1.84
C THR A 67 16.91 -20.48 2.47
N TYR A 68 17.73 -20.71 3.49
CA TYR A 68 18.38 -19.66 4.25
C TYR A 68 19.90 -19.80 4.19
N ARG A 69 20.58 -18.66 4.32
CA ARG A 69 22.03 -18.59 4.59
C ARG A 69 22.29 -18.91 6.06
N LEU A 70 23.57 -19.11 6.40
CA LEU A 70 24.01 -19.42 7.76
C LEU A 70 23.68 -18.30 8.75
N ASP A 71 23.67 -17.05 8.29
CA ASP A 71 23.39 -15.85 9.09
C ASP A 71 21.90 -15.59 9.36
N GLY A 72 20.98 -16.43 8.85
CA GLY A 72 19.55 -16.22 9.02
C GLY A 72 18.84 -15.70 7.78
N THR A 73 19.56 -15.02 6.88
CA THR A 73 18.94 -14.33 5.73
C THR A 73 18.42 -15.31 4.67
N VAL A 74 17.39 -14.91 3.93
CA VAL A 74 16.81 -15.73 2.85
C VAL A 74 17.84 -15.87 1.73
N ASN A 75 18.13 -17.10 1.31
CA ASN A 75 18.97 -17.39 0.16
C ASN A 75 18.11 -17.52 -1.11
N THR A 76 17.05 -18.34 -1.03
CA THR A 76 16.04 -18.46 -2.10
C THR A 76 14.64 -18.51 -1.52
N ALA A 77 13.67 -17.98 -2.24
CA ALA A 77 12.24 -18.12 -1.95
C ALA A 77 11.52 -18.60 -3.22
N LYS A 78 10.72 -19.67 -3.11
CA LYS A 78 9.95 -20.21 -4.23
C LYS A 78 8.50 -19.81 -4.08
N GLU A 79 8.05 -18.99 -5.01
CA GLU A 79 6.66 -18.60 -5.18
C GLU A 79 5.92 -19.67 -6.00
N PRO A 80 4.71 -20.07 -5.58
CA PRO A 80 3.89 -21.06 -6.28
C PRO A 80 3.37 -20.53 -7.63
N ALA A 81 2.87 -21.42 -8.49
CA ALA A 81 2.08 -21.01 -9.64
C ALA A 81 0.72 -20.48 -9.18
N ALA A 82 0.27 -19.34 -9.71
CA ALA A 82 -0.92 -18.65 -9.23
C ALA A 82 -1.48 -17.71 -10.30
N GLY A 83 -2.80 -17.69 -10.49
CA GLY A 83 -3.49 -16.78 -11.43
C GLY A 83 -2.94 -16.83 -12.86
N GLY A 84 -2.41 -17.97 -13.29
CA GLY A 84 -1.78 -18.13 -14.62
C GLY A 84 -0.33 -17.66 -14.73
N LEU A 85 0.29 -17.15 -13.65
CA LEU A 85 1.75 -17.03 -13.57
C LEU A 85 2.37 -18.37 -13.15
N ALA A 86 3.52 -18.71 -13.73
CA ALA A 86 4.27 -19.90 -13.36
C ALA A 86 4.87 -19.78 -11.94
N ALA A 87 5.21 -20.93 -11.35
CA ALA A 87 6.02 -20.97 -10.14
C ALA A 87 7.40 -20.37 -10.44
N GLU A 88 7.95 -19.64 -9.47
CA GLU A 88 9.18 -18.88 -9.65
C GLU A 88 10.07 -19.01 -8.42
N THR A 89 11.36 -19.29 -8.62
CA THR A 89 12.35 -19.26 -7.53
C THR A 89 13.11 -17.95 -7.57
N LEU A 90 12.93 -17.14 -6.54
CA LEU A 90 13.68 -15.92 -6.29
C LEU A 90 15.01 -16.26 -5.62
N THR A 91 16.08 -15.64 -6.09
CA THR A 91 17.42 -15.71 -5.51
C THR A 91 17.79 -14.34 -4.96
N HIS A 92 18.13 -14.32 -3.67
CA HIS A 92 18.55 -13.12 -2.95
C HIS A 92 20.06 -13.13 -2.78
N ARG A 93 20.69 -11.97 -3.02
CA ARG A 93 22.11 -11.78 -2.74
C ARG A 93 22.32 -10.60 -1.82
N TYR A 94 23.43 -10.66 -1.10
CA TYR A 94 23.82 -9.68 -0.10
C TYR A 94 25.29 -9.32 -0.30
N ASN A 95 25.64 -8.07 0.00
CA ASN A 95 27.03 -7.62 0.03
C ASN A 95 27.75 -8.11 1.31
N SER A 96 29.03 -7.75 1.46
CA SER A 96 29.85 -8.15 2.62
C SER A 96 29.38 -7.57 3.96
N ALA A 97 28.52 -6.54 3.95
CA ALA A 97 27.90 -5.97 5.13
C ALA A 97 26.55 -6.62 5.47
N GLY A 98 26.11 -7.64 4.71
CA GLY A 98 24.82 -8.31 4.89
C GLY A 98 23.61 -7.53 4.35
N LEU A 99 23.83 -6.45 3.59
CA LEU A 99 22.76 -5.67 2.97
C LEU A 99 22.37 -6.27 1.61
N PRO A 100 21.08 -6.30 1.23
CA PRO A 100 20.64 -6.83 -0.06
C PRO A 100 21.34 -6.15 -1.24
N SER A 101 21.88 -6.92 -2.18
CA SER A 101 22.61 -6.39 -3.33
C SER A 101 21.96 -6.73 -4.67
N GLU A 102 21.32 -7.89 -4.78
CA GLU A 102 20.64 -8.34 -6.00
C GLU A 102 19.37 -9.13 -5.65
N LEU A 103 18.40 -9.09 -6.55
CA LEU A 103 17.22 -9.94 -6.55
C LEU A 103 16.95 -10.40 -7.99
N SER A 104 16.80 -11.70 -8.18
CA SER A 104 16.54 -12.30 -9.50
C SER A 104 15.60 -13.50 -9.38
N GLY A 105 14.95 -13.86 -10.48
CA GLY A 105 14.09 -15.04 -10.61
C GLY A 105 13.93 -15.39 -12.09
N ALA A 106 12.71 -15.36 -12.62
CA ALA A 106 12.45 -15.45 -14.05
C ALA A 106 13.09 -14.31 -14.87
N SER A 107 13.47 -13.22 -14.20
CA SER A 107 14.24 -12.10 -14.75
C SER A 107 15.15 -11.52 -13.66
N GLY A 108 16.07 -10.62 -14.02
CA GLY A 108 16.63 -9.69 -13.04
C GLY A 108 15.55 -8.72 -12.53
N TYR A 109 15.65 -8.33 -11.26
CA TYR A 109 14.78 -7.33 -10.66
C TYR A 109 15.61 -6.19 -10.05
N LEU A 110 16.50 -6.53 -9.11
CA LEU A 110 17.54 -5.65 -8.59
C LEU A 110 18.89 -6.18 -9.10
N LEU A 111 19.58 -5.37 -9.89
CA LEU A 111 20.86 -5.71 -10.51
C LEU A 111 22.07 -5.28 -9.66
N ALA A 112 21.91 -4.22 -8.86
CA ALA A 112 22.90 -3.73 -7.91
C ALA A 112 22.23 -2.78 -6.91
N ALA A 113 22.80 -2.68 -5.71
CA ALA A 113 22.40 -1.69 -4.71
C ALA A 113 23.63 -1.08 -4.02
N ASP A 114 23.61 0.23 -3.89
CA ASP A 114 24.59 1.01 -3.15
C ASP A 114 23.96 1.58 -1.89
N TYR A 115 24.76 1.66 -0.83
CA TYR A 115 24.31 2.09 0.50
C TYR A 115 25.23 3.17 1.06
N THR A 116 24.66 4.05 1.87
CA THR A 116 25.43 4.98 2.70
C THR A 116 26.19 4.21 3.79
N ALA A 117 27.15 4.86 4.46
CA ALA A 117 27.85 4.27 5.60
C ALA A 117 26.92 3.92 6.79
N LEU A 118 25.68 4.42 6.79
CA LEU A 118 24.66 4.10 7.79
C LEU A 118 23.73 2.95 7.35
N GLY A 119 23.96 2.36 6.18
CA GLY A 119 23.12 1.29 5.62
C GLY A 119 21.82 1.79 4.98
N GLN A 120 21.69 3.09 4.73
CA GLN A 120 20.55 3.63 3.98
C GLN A 120 20.76 3.40 2.48
N VAL A 121 19.70 3.04 1.74
CA VAL A 121 19.76 2.82 0.29
C VAL A 121 20.14 4.13 -0.41
N ALA A 122 21.32 4.21 -0.99
CA ALA A 122 21.78 5.35 -1.77
C ALA A 122 21.38 5.23 -3.24
N GLN A 123 21.48 4.02 -3.81
CA GLN A 123 21.00 3.75 -5.17
C GLN A 123 20.53 2.31 -5.34
N LEU A 124 19.44 2.11 -6.09
CA LEU A 124 19.04 0.81 -6.62
C LEU A 124 19.12 0.84 -8.14
N GLN A 125 19.80 -0.13 -8.74
CA GLN A 125 19.80 -0.34 -10.18
C GLN A 125 18.84 -1.47 -10.54
N LEU A 126 17.74 -1.13 -11.20
CA LEU A 126 16.69 -2.06 -11.60
C LEU A 126 16.81 -2.42 -13.08
N GLY A 127 16.50 -3.67 -13.43
CA GLY A 127 16.54 -4.14 -14.82
C GLY A 127 16.43 -5.65 -14.94
N THR A 128 16.09 -6.13 -16.14
CA THR A 128 15.83 -7.56 -16.39
C THR A 128 17.07 -8.42 -16.57
N SER A 129 18.22 -7.79 -16.83
CA SER A 129 19.52 -8.45 -17.01
C SER A 129 20.65 -7.45 -16.91
N SER A 130 21.84 -7.93 -16.50
CA SER A 130 23.08 -7.15 -16.55
C SER A 130 23.73 -7.13 -17.94
N ALA A 131 23.22 -7.91 -18.90
CA ALA A 131 23.74 -7.98 -20.26
C ALA A 131 23.74 -6.62 -20.97
N SER A 132 24.76 -6.40 -21.80
CA SER A 132 24.89 -5.19 -22.62
C SER A 132 23.65 -4.99 -23.50
N GLY A 133 23.19 -3.73 -23.63
CA GLY A 133 21.98 -3.38 -24.37
C GLY A 133 20.67 -3.53 -23.59
N THR A 134 20.68 -4.09 -22.38
CA THR A 134 19.50 -4.13 -21.51
C THR A 134 19.29 -2.77 -20.84
N LYS A 135 18.09 -2.21 -20.99
CA LYS A 135 17.71 -0.93 -20.37
C LYS A 135 17.58 -1.08 -18.85
N ARG A 136 17.92 -0.01 -18.13
CA ARG A 136 17.92 0.04 -16.67
C ARG A 136 17.17 1.27 -16.16
N VAL A 137 16.66 1.14 -14.94
CA VAL A 137 16.10 2.24 -14.16
C VAL A 137 16.93 2.38 -12.90
N PHE A 138 17.24 3.61 -12.49
CA PHE A 138 17.97 3.89 -11.27
C PHE A 138 17.07 4.64 -10.30
N LEU A 139 17.03 4.18 -9.04
CA LEU A 139 16.39 4.89 -7.94
C LEU A 139 17.50 5.43 -7.05
N THR A 140 17.68 6.74 -6.97
CA THR A 140 18.77 7.38 -6.22
C THR A 140 18.21 8.21 -5.08
N ASN A 141 18.79 8.06 -3.89
CA ASN A 141 18.39 8.80 -2.69
C ASN A 141 19.60 9.56 -2.12
N THR A 142 19.39 10.84 -1.81
CA THR A 142 20.38 11.67 -1.10
C THR A 142 19.86 11.98 0.30
N TYR A 143 20.74 11.91 1.29
CA TYR A 143 20.40 12.14 2.70
C TYR A 143 21.20 13.29 3.30
N GLU A 144 20.55 14.07 4.15
CA GLU A 144 21.17 15.12 4.97
C GLU A 144 22.15 14.50 5.98
N LYS A 145 23.39 15.01 5.97
CA LYS A 145 24.41 14.58 6.94
C LYS A 145 24.00 15.00 8.36
N GLY A 146 24.06 14.05 9.29
CA GLY A 146 23.79 14.27 10.71
C GLY A 146 22.37 13.90 11.13
N THR A 147 21.35 14.30 10.37
CA THR A 147 19.94 13.94 10.66
C THR A 147 19.50 12.64 9.95
N GLY A 148 20.14 12.30 8.83
CA GLY A 148 19.76 11.16 7.99
C GLY A 148 18.45 11.37 7.22
N ARG A 149 17.90 12.60 7.18
CA ARG A 149 16.66 12.93 6.46
C ARG A 149 16.89 12.82 4.96
N LEU A 150 15.92 12.26 4.23
CA LEU A 150 15.95 12.20 2.77
C LEU A 150 15.80 13.61 2.20
N THR A 151 16.80 14.12 1.49
CA THR A 151 16.75 15.44 0.84
C THR A 151 16.42 15.37 -0.64
N GLU A 152 16.65 14.23 -1.26
CA GLU A 152 16.43 14.00 -2.69
C GLU A 152 16.02 12.55 -2.94
N ALA A 153 15.07 12.34 -3.84
CA ALA A 153 14.72 11.05 -4.41
C ALA A 153 14.52 11.20 -5.93
N ALA A 154 15.38 10.54 -6.70
CA ALA A 154 15.38 10.62 -8.16
C ALA A 154 15.14 9.25 -8.80
N VAL A 155 14.44 9.25 -9.93
CA VAL A 155 14.23 8.09 -10.78
C VAL A 155 14.79 8.41 -12.15
N ASP A 156 15.82 7.69 -12.57
CA ASP A 156 16.42 7.86 -13.89
C ASP A 156 16.13 6.67 -14.80
N ASP A 157 15.63 6.97 -16.00
CA ASP A 157 15.64 6.02 -17.11
C ASP A 157 16.97 6.18 -17.86
N GLN A 158 17.75 5.11 -17.97
CA GLN A 158 19.05 5.10 -18.64
C GLN A 158 19.05 5.78 -20.03
N THR A 159 17.91 5.76 -20.73
CA THR A 159 17.77 6.32 -22.08
C THR A 159 17.26 7.76 -22.14
N ARG A 160 16.61 8.26 -21.08
CA ARG A 160 15.92 9.56 -21.07
C ARG A 160 16.44 10.54 -20.01
N GLY A 161 17.16 10.06 -19.00
CA GLY A 161 17.52 10.85 -17.81
C GLY A 161 16.41 10.83 -16.75
N PRO A 162 16.32 11.85 -15.88
CA PRO A 162 15.42 11.84 -14.74
C PRO A 162 13.96 11.90 -15.20
N VAL A 163 13.19 10.90 -14.79
CA VAL A 163 11.73 10.85 -14.96
C VAL A 163 10.98 11.32 -13.73
N GLN A 164 11.67 11.41 -12.59
CA GLN A 164 11.24 12.05 -11.35
C GLN A 164 12.48 12.57 -10.62
N ASP A 165 12.38 13.76 -10.03
CA ASP A 165 13.48 14.40 -9.30
C ASP A 165 12.91 15.19 -8.14
N LEU A 166 12.66 14.51 -7.01
CA LEU A 166 12.02 15.06 -5.83
C LEU A 166 13.06 15.62 -4.86
N THR A 167 12.93 16.89 -4.50
CA THR A 167 13.72 17.52 -3.43
C THR A 167 12.83 17.89 -2.24
N TYR A 168 13.35 17.66 -1.03
CA TYR A 168 12.62 17.87 0.22
C TYR A 168 13.28 18.93 1.09
N SER A 169 12.44 19.74 1.73
CA SER A 169 12.84 20.63 2.81
C SER A 169 12.08 20.31 4.08
N TYR A 170 12.72 20.56 5.22
CA TYR A 170 12.19 20.22 6.54
C TYR A 170 12.27 21.42 7.48
N ASP A 171 11.37 21.46 8.46
CA ASP A 171 11.61 22.26 9.66
C ASP A 171 12.57 21.54 10.63
N GLN A 172 12.94 22.20 11.72
CA GLN A 172 13.85 21.62 12.72
C GLN A 172 13.24 20.39 13.43
N ALA A 173 11.92 20.33 13.55
CA ALA A 173 11.21 19.18 14.11
C ALA A 173 11.14 17.98 13.15
N GLY A 174 11.54 18.18 11.89
CA GLY A 174 11.57 17.15 10.84
C GLY A 174 10.25 16.99 10.10
N ASN A 175 9.35 17.97 10.17
CA ASN A 175 8.18 17.99 9.29
C ASN A 175 8.61 18.41 7.88
N VAL A 176 8.14 17.71 6.85
CA VAL A 176 8.35 18.11 5.45
C VAL A 176 7.61 19.42 5.21
N THR A 177 8.32 20.48 4.85
CA THR A 177 7.76 21.82 4.56
C THR A 177 7.66 22.09 3.06
N ALA A 178 8.45 21.39 2.25
CA ALA A 178 8.39 21.44 0.79
C ALA A 178 8.75 20.09 0.18
N ALA A 179 8.09 19.76 -0.93
CA ALA A 179 8.47 18.70 -1.86
C ALA A 179 8.39 19.29 -3.28
N THR A 180 9.47 19.25 -4.05
CA THR A 180 9.51 19.79 -5.41
C THR A 180 9.98 18.72 -6.38
N ASP A 181 9.17 18.42 -7.40
CA ASP A 181 9.56 17.57 -8.53
C ASP A 181 10.05 18.44 -9.69
N SER A 182 11.37 18.47 -9.92
CA SER A 182 12.00 19.21 -11.02
C SER A 182 12.08 18.43 -12.33
N ALA A 183 11.71 17.15 -12.36
CA ALA A 183 11.80 16.36 -13.58
C ALA A 183 10.86 16.93 -14.66
N ILE A 184 11.43 17.26 -15.82
CA ILE A 184 10.68 17.81 -16.95
C ILE A 184 10.07 16.67 -17.77
N VAL A 185 9.30 15.80 -17.11
CA VAL A 185 8.46 14.80 -17.78
C VAL A 185 7.00 15.26 -17.69
N GLY A 186 6.48 15.80 -18.80
CA GLY A 186 5.10 16.30 -18.86
C GLY A 186 5.00 17.83 -18.80
N THR A 187 4.11 18.35 -17.94
CA THR A 187 3.65 19.76 -17.99
C THR A 187 4.44 20.74 -17.10
N GLY A 188 5.63 20.35 -16.64
CA GLY A 188 6.54 21.21 -15.86
C GLY A 188 6.65 20.82 -14.39
N THR A 189 7.47 21.58 -13.65
CA THR A 189 7.79 21.39 -12.22
C THR A 189 6.54 21.38 -11.34
N ASP A 190 6.47 20.43 -10.41
CA ASP A 190 5.45 20.40 -9.35
C ASP A 190 6.08 20.85 -8.02
N ASN A 191 5.61 21.97 -7.47
CA ASN A 191 6.04 22.43 -6.15
C ASN A 191 4.90 22.19 -5.17
N GLN A 192 5.18 21.52 -4.05
CA GLN A 192 4.23 21.31 -2.96
C GLN A 192 4.79 21.88 -1.67
N CYS A 193 3.97 22.64 -0.96
CA CYS A 193 4.35 23.27 0.30
C CYS A 193 3.39 22.88 1.41
N PHE A 194 3.94 22.76 2.62
CA PHE A 194 3.21 22.33 3.81
C PHE A 194 3.52 23.25 4.98
N ALA A 195 2.50 23.55 5.78
CA ALA A 195 2.66 24.23 7.06
C ALA A 195 1.98 23.45 8.17
N TYR A 196 2.48 23.63 9.39
CA TYR A 196 2.04 22.90 10.57
C TYR A 196 1.76 23.87 11.71
N ASP A 197 0.94 23.44 12.65
CA ASP A 197 0.84 24.09 13.96
C ASP A 197 1.89 23.57 14.95
N ALA A 198 1.86 24.11 16.17
CA ALA A 198 2.78 23.73 17.25
C ALA A 198 2.67 22.25 17.68
N TYR A 199 1.60 21.54 17.30
CA TYR A 199 1.41 20.11 17.56
C TYR A 199 1.80 19.25 16.35
N ARG A 200 2.50 19.81 15.36
CA ARG A 200 2.92 19.15 14.11
C ARG A 200 1.74 18.64 13.28
N ARG A 201 0.57 19.28 13.39
CA ARG A 201 -0.60 18.96 12.55
C ARG A 201 -0.61 19.86 11.32
N LEU A 202 -0.88 19.29 10.16
CA LEU A 202 -0.92 20.00 8.89
C LEU A 202 -2.01 21.09 8.92
N THR A 203 -1.64 22.36 8.76
CA THR A 203 -2.56 23.50 8.72
C THR A 203 -2.76 24.04 7.30
N GLU A 204 -1.79 23.83 6.42
CA GLU A 204 -1.84 24.27 5.03
C GLU A 204 -1.13 23.26 4.13
N ALA A 205 -1.73 22.94 2.99
CA ALA A 205 -1.06 22.26 1.90
C ALA A 205 -1.45 22.96 0.59
N TRP A 206 -0.47 23.35 -0.22
CA TRP A 206 -0.72 24.08 -1.46
C TRP A 206 0.39 23.89 -2.49
N THR A 207 0.08 24.19 -3.76
CA THR A 207 1.04 24.10 -4.87
C THR A 207 1.35 25.46 -5.47
N PRO A 208 2.45 26.12 -5.07
CA PRO A 208 2.84 27.41 -5.65
C PRO A 208 3.43 27.26 -7.06
N LYS A 209 3.40 28.34 -7.85
CA LYS A 209 4.03 28.41 -9.18
C LYS A 209 5.54 28.23 -9.15
N THR A 210 6.18 28.64 -8.08
CA THR A 210 7.63 28.53 -7.82
C THR A 210 7.83 27.84 -6.49
N ALA A 211 9.03 27.30 -6.22
CA ALA A 211 9.42 26.70 -4.93
C ALA A 211 9.53 27.74 -3.78
N ASP A 212 8.47 28.50 -3.54
CA ASP A 212 8.34 29.46 -2.44
C ASP A 212 7.17 29.05 -1.52
N CYS A 213 7.53 28.57 -0.33
CA CYS A 213 6.58 28.17 0.71
C CYS A 213 6.23 29.30 1.71
N SER A 214 6.54 30.55 1.39
CA SER A 214 6.21 31.70 2.22
C SER A 214 4.69 31.92 2.36
N THR A 215 4.27 32.44 3.50
CA THR A 215 2.86 32.79 3.75
C THR A 215 2.35 33.85 2.76
N SER A 216 3.21 34.79 2.33
CA SER A 216 2.89 35.79 1.31
C SER A 216 2.53 35.18 -0.05
N GLY A 217 3.07 34.00 -0.37
CA GLY A 217 2.79 33.27 -1.60
C GLY A 217 1.45 32.52 -1.62
N ARG A 218 0.74 32.43 -0.49
CA ARG A 218 -0.54 31.70 -0.35
C ARG A 218 -1.70 32.50 -0.92
N THR A 219 -1.76 32.57 -2.25
CA THR A 219 -2.87 33.23 -2.97
C THR A 219 -3.34 32.36 -4.11
N LYS A 220 -4.63 32.46 -4.45
CA LYS A 220 -5.21 31.76 -5.62
C LYS A 220 -4.43 32.04 -6.91
N ALA A 221 -3.99 33.29 -7.10
CA ALA A 221 -3.26 33.71 -8.30
C ALA A 221 -1.86 33.10 -8.41
N ASN A 222 -1.30 32.62 -7.29
CA ASN A 222 0.03 32.01 -7.23
C ASN A 222 0.01 30.48 -7.22
N LEU A 223 -1.15 29.85 -7.40
CA LEU A 223 -1.21 28.40 -7.56
C LEU A 223 -0.68 27.98 -8.95
N GLY A 224 0.06 26.87 -8.98
CA GLY A 224 0.69 26.33 -10.18
C GLY A 224 0.90 24.82 -10.09
N GLY A 225 1.71 24.31 -11.02
CA GLY A 225 1.95 22.88 -11.21
C GLY A 225 0.86 22.18 -12.04
N PRO A 226 1.03 20.88 -12.34
CA PRO A 226 0.10 20.10 -13.17
C PRO A 226 -1.32 19.96 -12.57
N ALA A 227 -1.43 19.94 -11.25
CA ALA A 227 -2.70 19.75 -10.53
C ALA A 227 -2.83 20.74 -9.35
N PRO A 228 -3.09 22.04 -9.63
CA PRO A 228 -3.01 23.07 -8.61
C PRO A 228 -4.04 22.88 -7.49
N TYR A 229 -3.59 22.92 -6.23
CA TYR A 229 -4.48 22.86 -5.06
C TYR A 229 -4.04 23.81 -3.94
N TRP A 230 -4.98 24.14 -3.06
CA TRP A 230 -4.70 24.76 -1.78
C TRP A 230 -5.81 24.41 -0.80
N THR A 231 -5.44 23.72 0.27
CA THR A 231 -6.32 23.32 1.35
C THR A 231 -5.74 23.75 2.70
N SER A 232 -6.57 24.40 3.51
CA SER A 232 -6.24 24.77 4.90
C SER A 232 -7.04 23.92 5.88
N TYR A 233 -6.46 23.62 7.03
CA TYR A 233 -7.08 22.83 8.09
C TYR A 233 -7.05 23.55 9.43
N THR A 234 -8.10 23.37 10.22
CA THR A 234 -8.10 23.73 11.64
C THR A 234 -8.48 22.52 12.48
N TYR A 235 -8.19 22.58 13.77
CA TYR A 235 -8.39 21.46 14.69
C TYR A 235 -9.15 21.89 15.94
N THR A 236 -9.85 20.94 16.55
CA THR A 236 -10.45 21.07 17.87
C THR A 236 -9.36 21.08 18.94
N ALA A 237 -9.69 21.50 20.17
CA ALA A 237 -8.77 21.47 21.30
C ALA A 237 -8.27 20.05 21.59
N SER A 238 -9.12 19.04 21.36
CA SER A 238 -8.84 17.62 21.53
C SER A 238 -8.12 16.97 20.34
N GLY A 239 -7.82 17.71 19.27
CA GLY A 239 -6.96 17.23 18.19
C GLY A 239 -7.66 16.79 16.90
N GLN A 240 -8.99 16.72 16.87
CA GLN A 240 -9.73 16.31 15.68
C GLN A 240 -9.76 17.43 14.64
N ARG A 241 -9.89 17.11 13.35
CA ARG A 241 -10.05 18.12 12.30
C ARG A 241 -11.36 18.87 12.53
N LYS A 242 -11.32 20.18 12.72
CA LYS A 242 -12.51 21.03 12.91
C LYS A 242 -13.02 21.56 11.58
N THR A 243 -12.11 22.04 10.73
CA THR A 243 -12.46 22.51 9.38
C THR A 243 -11.46 22.06 8.35
N GLU A 244 -11.93 21.97 7.11
CA GLU A 244 -11.12 21.86 5.89
C GLU A 244 -11.62 22.93 4.92
N LYS A 245 -10.72 23.78 4.44
CA LYS A 245 -11.07 24.90 3.56
C LYS A 245 -10.32 24.78 2.24
N ARG A 246 -11.04 24.65 1.13
CA ARG A 246 -10.46 24.67 -0.22
C ARG A 246 -10.38 26.11 -0.71
N ASN A 247 -9.19 26.55 -1.12
CA ASN A 247 -8.91 27.94 -1.50
C ASN A 247 -8.60 28.15 -2.99
N THR A 248 -8.82 27.14 -3.84
CA THR A 248 -8.53 27.19 -5.29
C THR A 248 -9.51 28.09 -6.08
N GLY A 249 -10.66 28.41 -5.50
CA GLY A 249 -11.71 29.23 -6.10
C GLY A 249 -12.32 30.20 -5.10
N THR A 250 -13.63 30.41 -5.16
CA THR A 250 -14.36 30.94 -4.00
C THR A 250 -14.17 29.95 -2.85
N PRO A 251 -13.65 30.38 -1.69
CA PRO A 251 -13.32 29.42 -0.65
C PRO A 251 -14.54 28.65 -0.14
N VAL A 252 -14.43 27.33 -0.09
CA VAL A 252 -15.46 26.44 0.46
C VAL A 252 -14.91 25.84 1.74
N THR A 253 -15.62 26.04 2.85
CA THR A 253 -15.23 25.52 4.16
C THR A 253 -16.14 24.37 4.55
N ARG A 254 -15.56 23.19 4.72
CA ARG A 254 -16.19 22.04 5.36
C ARG A 254 -15.95 22.12 6.85
N THR A 255 -17.02 21.96 7.62
CA THR A 255 -17.01 21.81 9.07
C THR A 255 -17.25 20.35 9.41
N TYR A 256 -16.46 19.83 10.35
CA TYR A 256 -16.58 18.48 10.87
C TYR A 256 -17.34 18.54 12.20
N CYS A 257 -18.43 17.79 12.28
CA CYS A 257 -19.36 17.79 13.40
C CYS A 257 -19.22 16.49 14.16
N TYR A 258 -18.89 16.59 15.44
CA TYR A 258 -18.63 15.45 16.32
C TYR A 258 -19.76 15.27 17.32
N ASP A 259 -19.94 14.04 17.77
CA ASP A 259 -20.81 13.70 18.88
C ASP A 259 -20.29 14.37 20.18
N THR A 260 -21.18 14.98 20.95
CA THR A 260 -20.80 15.71 22.18
C THR A 260 -20.50 14.79 23.35
N ALA A 261 -21.10 13.60 23.39
CA ALA A 261 -20.82 12.56 24.39
C ALA A 261 -19.65 11.67 23.98
N ARG A 262 -19.44 11.48 22.67
CA ARG A 262 -18.33 10.73 22.07
C ARG A 262 -17.47 11.68 21.22
N PRO A 263 -16.60 12.52 21.81
CA PRO A 263 -15.92 13.64 21.13
C PRO A 263 -14.99 13.25 19.97
N HIS A 264 -14.70 11.95 19.79
CA HIS A 264 -13.91 11.42 18.69
C HIS A 264 -14.76 10.79 17.56
N ALA A 265 -16.08 10.64 17.76
CA ALA A 265 -17.00 10.11 16.77
C ALA A 265 -17.50 11.24 15.86
N LEU A 266 -17.09 11.23 14.60
CA LEU A 266 -17.58 12.17 13.59
C LEU A 266 -19.02 11.78 13.25
N THR A 267 -19.99 12.68 13.39
CA THR A 267 -21.40 12.37 13.07
C THR A 267 -21.78 12.85 11.68
N ALA A 268 -21.23 13.99 11.24
CA ALA A 268 -21.49 14.56 9.94
C ALA A 268 -20.41 15.56 9.50
N THR A 269 -20.41 15.87 8.20
CA THR A 269 -19.71 17.03 7.65
C THR A 269 -20.70 17.95 6.94
N THR A 270 -20.42 19.26 6.94
CA THR A 270 -21.29 20.28 6.34
C THR A 270 -20.50 21.45 5.77
N THR A 271 -21.03 22.09 4.73
CA THR A 271 -20.50 23.35 4.16
C THR A 271 -21.26 24.60 4.62
N THR A 272 -22.35 24.45 5.38
CA THR A 272 -23.13 25.57 5.94
C THR A 272 -22.51 26.18 7.20
N GLY A 273 -21.52 25.51 7.78
CA GLY A 273 -20.81 25.95 8.99
C GLY A 273 -21.52 25.65 10.32
N THR A 274 -22.73 25.10 10.31
CA THR A 274 -23.48 24.75 11.53
C THR A 274 -23.68 23.24 11.66
N CYS A 275 -23.41 22.71 12.85
CA CYS A 275 -23.63 21.29 13.20
C CYS A 275 -25.04 21.00 13.71
N THR A 276 -25.92 21.99 13.78
CA THR A 276 -27.28 21.83 14.33
C THR A 276 -28.22 21.30 13.25
N GLY A 277 -29.00 20.27 13.59
CA GLY A 277 -30.05 19.73 12.71
C GLY A 277 -29.54 18.96 11.49
N LEU A 278 -28.28 18.52 11.51
CA LEU A 278 -27.73 17.68 10.45
C LEU A 278 -28.26 16.25 10.57
N THR A 279 -28.60 15.65 9.43
CA THR A 279 -28.78 14.19 9.36
C THR A 279 -27.44 13.53 9.63
N GLU A 280 -27.47 12.50 10.48
CA GLU A 280 -26.30 11.71 10.81
C GLU A 280 -25.79 10.96 9.57
N GLN A 281 -24.53 11.22 9.21
CA GLN A 281 -23.86 10.64 8.05
C GLN A 281 -23.02 9.43 8.43
N TYR A 282 -22.61 9.34 9.71
CA TYR A 282 -21.71 8.33 10.23
C TYR A 282 -22.26 7.79 11.56
N ARG A 283 -22.29 6.47 11.71
CA ARG A 283 -22.61 5.79 12.98
C ARG A 283 -21.54 4.77 13.31
N TYR A 284 -21.44 4.48 14.61
CA TYR A 284 -20.44 3.59 15.15
C TYR A 284 -21.04 2.67 16.20
N ASP A 285 -20.48 1.46 16.30
CA ASP A 285 -20.73 0.55 17.41
C ASP A 285 -20.11 1.09 18.73
N ASP A 286 -20.35 0.36 19.82
CA ASP A 286 -19.86 0.71 21.17
C ASP A 286 -18.33 0.69 21.30
N THR A 287 -17.64 0.00 20.38
CA THR A 287 -16.16 -0.07 20.34
C THR A 287 -15.54 0.97 19.39
N GLY A 288 -16.37 1.71 18.65
CA GLY A 288 -15.96 2.77 17.74
C GLY A 288 -15.73 2.33 16.29
N ASN A 289 -16.12 1.12 15.90
CA ASN A 289 -16.09 0.73 14.49
C ASN A 289 -17.24 1.42 13.76
N ALA A 290 -16.98 1.97 12.57
CA ALA A 290 -18.04 2.59 11.78
C ALA A 290 -18.97 1.51 11.24
N GLU A 291 -20.26 1.58 11.57
CA GLU A 291 -21.31 0.66 11.07
C GLU A 291 -22.06 1.26 9.86
N HIS A 292 -22.06 2.58 9.75
CA HIS A 292 -22.71 3.30 8.66
C HIS A 292 -21.87 4.52 8.28
N ARG A 293 -21.76 4.79 6.98
CA ARG A 293 -21.14 6.01 6.46
C ARG A 293 -21.73 6.45 5.14
N VAL A 294 -21.67 7.75 4.83
CA VAL A 294 -21.82 8.22 3.45
C VAL A 294 -20.56 7.90 2.63
N LYS A 295 -20.73 7.56 1.34
CA LYS A 295 -19.61 7.15 0.46
C LYS A 295 -18.61 8.27 0.20
N SER A 296 -19.13 9.47 0.07
CA SER A 296 -18.34 10.68 -0.13
C SER A 296 -19.09 11.86 0.45
N VAL A 297 -18.38 12.96 0.65
CA VAL A 297 -18.98 14.17 1.20
C VAL A 297 -20.05 14.69 0.25
N GLU A 298 -21.19 15.10 0.81
CA GLU A 298 -22.40 15.54 0.10
C GLU A 298 -23.10 14.42 -0.70
N SER A 299 -22.60 13.19 -0.65
CA SER A 299 -23.32 12.05 -1.20
C SER A 299 -24.52 11.71 -0.33
N THR A 300 -25.66 11.45 -0.98
CA THR A 300 -26.77 10.74 -0.34
C THR A 300 -26.55 9.24 -0.31
N ALA A 301 -25.50 8.76 -0.97
CA ALA A 301 -25.17 7.35 -1.05
C ALA A 301 -24.45 6.90 0.23
N THR A 302 -24.84 5.74 0.73
CA THR A 302 -24.51 5.20 2.04
C THR A 302 -23.91 3.80 1.92
N GLN A 303 -23.17 3.44 2.96
CA GLN A 303 -22.58 2.13 3.11
C GLN A 303 -22.79 1.64 4.53
N THR A 304 -23.18 0.37 4.62
CA THR A 304 -23.25 -0.38 5.87
C THR A 304 -22.00 -1.25 6.01
N LEU A 305 -21.41 -1.29 7.21
CA LEU A 305 -20.16 -1.96 7.53
C LEU A 305 -20.38 -2.96 8.67
N ASP A 306 -20.21 -4.25 8.39
CA ASP A 306 -20.37 -5.32 9.38
C ASP A 306 -19.00 -5.81 9.86
N TRP A 307 -18.83 -5.89 11.18
CA TRP A 307 -17.57 -6.24 11.83
C TRP A 307 -17.70 -7.57 12.59
N ASN A 308 -16.62 -8.37 12.62
CA ASN A 308 -16.56 -9.54 13.49
C ASN A 308 -16.19 -9.14 14.93
N ALA A 309 -16.24 -10.12 15.84
CA ALA A 309 -15.90 -9.93 17.26
C ALA A 309 -14.43 -9.52 17.51
N GLU A 310 -13.54 -9.63 16.51
CA GLU A 310 -12.14 -9.23 16.57
C GLU A 310 -11.91 -7.80 16.06
N GLY A 311 -12.98 -7.07 15.71
CA GLY A 311 -12.90 -5.71 15.17
C GLY A 311 -12.39 -5.68 13.72
N LYS A 312 -12.64 -6.74 12.94
CA LYS A 312 -12.29 -6.81 11.52
C LYS A 312 -13.53 -6.67 10.65
N LEU A 313 -13.45 -5.82 9.62
CA LEU A 313 -14.55 -5.57 8.69
C LEU A 313 -14.81 -6.83 7.87
N THR A 314 -15.95 -7.49 8.05
CA THR A 314 -16.32 -8.70 7.29
C THR A 314 -17.15 -8.42 6.06
N ARG A 315 -17.90 -7.30 6.04
CA ARG A 315 -18.74 -6.95 4.91
C ARG A 315 -18.92 -5.44 4.80
N LEU A 316 -18.82 -4.93 3.58
CA LEU A 316 -19.17 -3.56 3.20
C LEU A 316 -20.31 -3.64 2.18
N THR A 317 -21.49 -3.17 2.55
CA THR A 317 -22.65 -3.11 1.66
C THR A 317 -22.77 -1.70 1.09
N ASP A 318 -22.95 -1.62 -0.23
CA ASP A 318 -23.36 -0.42 -0.95
C ASP A 318 -24.89 -0.37 -0.94
N ASP A 319 -25.46 0.50 -0.11
CA ASP A 319 -26.89 0.44 0.22
C ASP A 319 -27.77 0.84 -0.99
N GLU A 320 -27.25 1.65 -1.92
CA GLU A 320 -27.98 2.08 -3.12
C GLU A 320 -27.84 1.09 -4.28
N ALA A 321 -26.64 0.55 -4.50
CA ALA A 321 -26.40 -0.44 -5.55
C ALA A 321 -26.87 -1.83 -5.14
N ALA A 322 -27.16 -2.04 -3.85
CA ALA A 322 -27.45 -3.33 -3.24
C ALA A 322 -26.36 -4.38 -3.53
N THR A 323 -25.11 -3.95 -3.70
CA THR A 323 -23.93 -4.80 -3.85
C THR A 323 -23.16 -4.87 -2.53
N ALA A 324 -22.32 -5.89 -2.37
CA ALA A 324 -21.53 -6.02 -1.15
C ALA A 324 -20.16 -6.62 -1.44
N THR A 325 -19.17 -6.14 -0.70
CA THR A 325 -17.83 -6.70 -0.65
C THR A 325 -17.65 -7.41 0.67
N SER A 326 -17.28 -8.69 0.63
CA SER A 326 -16.97 -9.49 1.81
C SER A 326 -15.46 -9.63 1.98
N TYR A 327 -15.02 -9.75 3.22
CA TYR A 327 -13.61 -9.83 3.59
C TYR A 327 -13.42 -11.02 4.52
N LEU A 328 -12.50 -11.89 4.14
CA LEU A 328 -12.11 -13.08 4.89
C LEU A 328 -10.68 -12.89 5.38
N TYR A 329 -10.46 -13.10 6.67
CA TYR A 329 -9.15 -13.02 7.29
C TYR A 329 -8.63 -14.41 7.58
N ASP A 330 -7.33 -14.58 7.60
CA ASP A 330 -6.71 -15.81 8.11
C ASP A 330 -6.68 -15.82 9.65
N ALA A 331 -6.14 -16.90 10.21
CA ALA A 331 -6.05 -17.09 11.66
C ALA A 331 -5.09 -16.11 12.35
N ASP A 332 -4.19 -15.46 11.59
CA ASP A 332 -3.30 -14.42 12.11
C ASP A 332 -3.97 -13.02 12.11
N GLY A 333 -5.19 -12.93 11.54
CA GLY A 333 -5.96 -11.69 11.42
C GLY A 333 -5.58 -10.84 10.20
N GLU A 334 -4.81 -11.39 9.26
CA GLU A 334 -4.44 -10.74 8.00
C GLU A 334 -5.52 -10.98 6.93
N LEU A 335 -5.77 -10.01 6.05
CA LEU A 335 -6.78 -10.14 5.01
C LEU A 335 -6.34 -11.19 3.99
N LEU A 336 -7.09 -12.29 3.89
CA LEU A 336 -6.80 -13.40 2.98
C LEU A 336 -7.57 -13.30 1.67
N ILE A 337 -8.89 -13.03 1.72
CA ILE A 337 -9.74 -12.95 0.53
C ILE A 337 -10.66 -11.74 0.60
N ARG A 338 -10.73 -10.99 -0.49
CA ARG A 338 -11.77 -9.98 -0.75
C ARG A 338 -12.68 -10.48 -1.86
N ARG A 339 -14.00 -10.46 -1.64
CA ARG A 339 -15.00 -10.87 -2.63
C ARG A 339 -16.00 -9.76 -2.89
N ASP A 340 -15.96 -9.14 -4.05
CA ASP A 340 -17.05 -8.29 -4.52
C ASP A 340 -18.14 -9.18 -5.14
N ASN A 341 -19.34 -9.12 -4.57
CA ASN A 341 -20.49 -9.95 -4.97
C ASN A 341 -21.37 -9.28 -6.03
N ALA A 342 -20.95 -8.15 -6.62
CA ALA A 342 -21.59 -7.60 -7.81
C ALA A 342 -21.55 -8.59 -8.99
N THR A 343 -22.43 -8.41 -9.99
CA THR A 343 -22.50 -9.28 -11.17
C THR A 343 -21.18 -9.40 -11.93
N ASP A 344 -20.40 -8.32 -11.96
CA ASP A 344 -19.04 -8.27 -12.48
C ASP A 344 -18.01 -8.08 -11.36
N GLY A 345 -18.34 -8.48 -10.14
CA GLY A 345 -17.46 -8.36 -8.99
C GLY A 345 -16.19 -9.20 -9.13
N GLU A 346 -15.12 -8.70 -8.54
CA GLU A 346 -13.82 -9.36 -8.49
C GLU A 346 -13.62 -10.07 -7.14
N THR A 347 -13.13 -11.30 -7.19
CA THR A 347 -12.53 -11.99 -6.03
C THR A 347 -11.01 -11.88 -6.10
N VAL A 348 -10.39 -11.46 -5.00
CA VAL A 348 -8.93 -11.35 -4.87
C VAL A 348 -8.47 -12.18 -3.68
N LEU A 349 -7.53 -13.08 -3.90
CA LEU A 349 -6.77 -13.78 -2.86
C LEU A 349 -5.40 -13.12 -2.68
N TYR A 350 -5.08 -12.78 -1.44
CA TYR A 350 -3.80 -12.21 -1.05
C TYR A 350 -2.85 -13.35 -0.63
N LEU A 351 -1.97 -13.74 -1.54
CA LEU A 351 -1.11 -14.93 -1.46
C LEU A 351 0.35 -14.49 -1.24
N GLY A 352 0.59 -13.78 -0.13
CA GLY A 352 1.91 -13.21 0.20
C GLY A 352 2.30 -12.12 -0.80
N ALA A 353 3.36 -12.33 -1.57
CA ALA A 353 3.82 -11.39 -2.60
C ALA A 353 2.97 -11.39 -3.88
N THR A 354 1.99 -12.29 -3.99
CA THR A 354 1.14 -12.45 -5.17
C THR A 354 -0.33 -12.15 -4.83
N GLU A 355 -1.00 -11.30 -5.60
CA GLU A 355 -2.45 -11.20 -5.61
C GLU A 355 -3.00 -12.09 -6.73
N VAL A 356 -3.99 -12.93 -6.44
CA VAL A 356 -4.68 -13.77 -7.42
C VAL A 356 -6.08 -13.22 -7.62
N HIS A 357 -6.39 -12.87 -8.86
CA HIS A 357 -7.63 -12.20 -9.22
C HIS A 357 -8.52 -13.14 -10.04
N LEU A 358 -9.82 -13.11 -9.74
CA LEU A 358 -10.87 -13.82 -10.46
C LEU A 358 -12.04 -12.87 -10.70
N LYS A 359 -12.34 -12.58 -11.98
CA LYS A 359 -13.45 -11.71 -12.39
C LYS A 359 -14.17 -12.32 -13.58
N THR A 360 -15.44 -12.67 -13.44
CA THR A 360 -16.27 -13.24 -14.53
C THR A 360 -15.57 -14.39 -15.27
N GLY A 361 -14.90 -15.30 -14.54
CA GLY A 361 -14.15 -16.43 -15.10
C GLY A 361 -12.76 -16.10 -15.66
N LYS A 362 -12.42 -14.82 -15.85
CA LYS A 362 -11.04 -14.38 -16.14
C LYS A 362 -10.22 -14.49 -14.86
N LYS A 363 -9.04 -15.11 -14.96
CA LYS A 363 -8.05 -15.21 -13.88
C LYS A 363 -6.73 -14.57 -14.29
N TRP A 364 -6.10 -13.87 -13.36
CA TRP A 364 -4.75 -13.32 -13.52
C TRP A 364 -4.07 -13.21 -12.15
N ALA A 365 -2.79 -12.88 -12.14
CA ALA A 365 -2.06 -12.57 -10.93
C ALA A 365 -1.20 -11.32 -11.08
N ASN A 366 -1.01 -10.64 -9.95
CA ASN A 366 -0.06 -9.57 -9.76
C ASN A 366 0.99 -10.04 -8.75
N ARG A 367 2.23 -10.30 -9.19
CA ARG A 367 3.35 -10.68 -8.32
C ARG A 367 4.29 -9.50 -8.11
N TYR A 368 4.43 -9.10 -6.86
CA TYR A 368 5.28 -8.00 -6.42
C TYR A 368 6.66 -8.54 -5.99
N TYR A 369 7.72 -7.81 -6.31
CA TYR A 369 9.09 -8.17 -5.92
C TYR A 369 9.63 -7.08 -5.02
N SER A 370 9.96 -7.46 -3.78
CA SER A 370 10.46 -6.54 -2.76
C SER A 370 11.86 -6.90 -2.31
N VAL A 371 12.73 -5.90 -2.21
CA VAL A 371 14.12 -6.03 -1.78
C VAL A 371 14.60 -4.70 -1.22
N ALA A 372 15.55 -4.72 -0.27
CA ALA A 372 16.08 -3.52 0.37
C ALA A 372 15.01 -2.60 0.99
N GLY A 373 13.90 -3.18 1.47
CA GLY A 373 12.80 -2.44 2.10
C GLY A 373 11.83 -1.75 1.13
N ALA A 374 11.95 -1.99 -0.18
CA ALA A 374 11.07 -1.40 -1.20
C ALA A 374 10.51 -2.47 -2.13
N THR A 375 9.30 -2.25 -2.65
CA THR A 375 8.75 -3.01 -3.78
C THR A 375 9.28 -2.41 -5.08
N VAL A 376 10.13 -3.15 -5.78
CA VAL A 376 10.91 -2.64 -6.93
C VAL A 376 10.33 -3.07 -8.28
N ALA A 377 9.49 -4.10 -8.31
CA ALA A 377 8.85 -4.55 -9.55
C ALA A 377 7.49 -5.21 -9.31
N LEU A 378 6.68 -5.23 -10.37
CA LEU A 378 5.41 -5.95 -10.49
C LEU A 378 5.40 -6.75 -11.80
N ARG A 379 5.13 -8.05 -11.71
CA ARG A 379 4.80 -8.90 -12.86
C ARG A 379 3.31 -9.18 -12.87
N THR A 380 2.65 -8.90 -13.98
CA THR A 380 1.21 -9.16 -14.16
C THR A 380 0.94 -9.83 -15.49
N ASN A 381 -0.04 -10.72 -15.54
CA ASN A 381 -0.56 -11.33 -16.78
C ASN A 381 -2.01 -10.91 -17.07
N GLU A 382 -2.50 -9.80 -16.47
CA GLU A 382 -3.89 -9.35 -16.60
C GLU A 382 -4.32 -9.13 -18.06
N SER A 383 -3.43 -8.66 -18.93
CA SER A 383 -3.71 -8.45 -20.35
C SER A 383 -3.72 -9.74 -21.19
N GLY A 384 -3.46 -10.89 -20.57
CA GLY A 384 -3.24 -12.18 -21.25
C GLY A 384 -1.79 -12.40 -21.69
N VAL A 385 -0.91 -11.42 -21.51
CA VAL A 385 0.54 -11.53 -21.73
C VAL A 385 1.26 -11.05 -20.47
N GLU A 386 2.32 -11.76 -20.08
CA GLU A 386 3.15 -11.33 -18.95
C GLU A 386 3.82 -9.99 -19.23
N LYS A 387 3.63 -9.04 -18.33
CA LYS A 387 4.26 -7.74 -18.31
C LYS A 387 4.99 -7.55 -17.00
N LEU A 388 6.25 -7.11 -17.08
CA LEU A 388 7.04 -6.68 -15.94
C LEU A 388 7.14 -5.14 -15.95
N SER A 389 6.88 -4.53 -14.81
CA SER A 389 7.02 -3.09 -14.57
C SER A 389 7.94 -2.87 -13.38
N PHE A 390 8.91 -1.96 -13.52
CA PHE A 390 9.70 -1.47 -12.39
C PHE A 390 8.93 -0.37 -11.68
N LEU A 391 8.95 -0.42 -10.35
CA LEU A 391 8.20 0.48 -9.49
C LEU A 391 9.17 1.42 -8.77
N ALA A 392 8.81 2.69 -8.74
CA ALA A 392 9.44 3.71 -7.93
C ALA A 392 8.38 4.28 -6.98
N SER A 393 8.63 4.23 -5.69
CA SER A 393 7.75 4.82 -4.68
C SER A 393 8.41 6.08 -4.12
N ASP A 394 7.63 7.12 -3.87
CA ASP A 394 8.07 8.26 -3.07
C ASP A 394 8.23 7.78 -1.61
N PRO A 395 9.44 7.81 -1.02
CA PRO A 395 9.68 7.31 0.33
C PRO A 395 9.05 8.17 1.43
N THR A 396 8.60 9.39 1.10
CA THR A 396 8.00 10.36 2.04
C THR A 396 6.49 10.49 1.88
N ALA A 397 5.94 9.96 0.78
CA ALA A 397 4.50 9.97 0.57
C ALA A 397 3.82 9.05 1.61
N PRO A 398 2.87 9.55 2.41
CA PRO A 398 1.98 8.66 3.14
C PRO A 398 1.24 7.80 2.11
N ALA A 399 1.24 6.48 2.30
CA ALA A 399 0.53 5.53 1.44
C ALA A 399 -0.91 6.03 1.20
N ARG A 400 -1.17 6.62 0.04
CA ARG A 400 -2.53 6.94 -0.36
C ARG A 400 -3.21 5.60 -0.59
N SER A 401 -4.39 5.45 0.03
CA SER A 401 -5.33 4.34 -0.20
C SER A 401 -5.30 3.87 -1.67
N PRO A 402 -5.32 2.55 -1.95
CA PRO A 402 -5.23 2.01 -3.30
C PRO A 402 -6.48 2.37 -4.09
N SER A 403 -6.50 3.57 -4.67
CA SER A 403 -7.28 3.87 -5.86
C SER A 403 -6.53 3.22 -7.02
N PRO A 404 -7.23 2.52 -7.94
CA PRO A 404 -6.60 1.70 -8.98
C PRO A 404 -5.50 2.51 -9.66
N ALA A 405 -4.30 1.93 -9.64
CA ALA A 405 -3.11 2.50 -10.22
C ALA A 405 -3.43 3.00 -11.63
N THR A 406 -3.49 4.31 -11.81
CA THR A 406 -3.11 4.88 -13.09
C THR A 406 -1.67 4.43 -13.29
N PRO A 407 -1.37 3.59 -14.29
CA PRO A 407 -0.01 3.13 -14.49
C PRO A 407 0.87 4.36 -14.60
N THR A 408 1.92 4.42 -13.77
CA THR A 408 3.07 5.24 -14.08
C THR A 408 3.44 4.93 -15.53
N ARG A 409 3.36 5.97 -16.34
CA ARG A 409 3.40 5.92 -17.79
C ARG A 409 4.69 5.20 -18.24
N PRO A 410 4.63 4.33 -19.28
CA PRO A 410 5.77 3.54 -19.73
C PRO A 410 7.03 4.35 -20.09
#